data_AF-A0A2R5EW66-F1
#
_entry.id   AF-A0A2R5EW66-F1
#
_cell.length_a   1.000
_cell.length_b   1.000
_cell.length_c   1.000
_cell.angle_alpha   90.00
_cell.angle_beta   90.00
_cell.angle_gamma   90.00
#
_symmetry.space_group_name_H-M   'P 1'
#
loop_
_entity.id
_entity.type
_entity.pdbx_description
1 polymer ?
#
loop_
_entity_poly.entity_id
_entity_poly.type
_entity_poly.pdbx_seq_one_letter_code
_entity_poly.pdbx_strand_id
1 'polypeptide(L)'
;MLKKGEQVSILEKSGSWYKVSDTNGKTGYISSSSKYTELGSNASSGGTESGTGTDTPALATLTGVIQKSVSFRKGPGTSYTRVRYLKTGEEVKVISQPSSGWYEVMDSNGVRGYVSSQSQYITVNGKPSTGSGADKETGGSGGSTGGDSVSQEGATNTSVEKMIATGMKYLGTPYEFGSNRNTTATFDCSDFTKHIFKQALGVTLPADSRQQGTYVKNKGNAVTSISQLKRGDLMFFMSYKGSSKSSYSGVNKSSQRITHVAIYLGNGKVLHTYSKESGGVRTNDIMGTHWEYRFLYGGSAL
;
A
#
# COMPACT_ATOMS: atom_id res chain seq x y z
N MET A 1 -19.42 -10.81 -35.20
CA MET A 1 -18.93 -9.42 -35.08
C MET A 1 -20.13 -8.56 -34.68
N LEU A 2 -19.95 -7.55 -33.85
CA LEU A 2 -21.02 -6.62 -33.47
C LEU A 2 -21.43 -5.76 -34.69
N LYS A 3 -22.71 -5.37 -34.75
CA LYS A 3 -23.29 -4.51 -35.78
C LYS A 3 -23.17 -3.04 -35.38
N LYS A 4 -23.19 -2.13 -36.36
CA LYS A 4 -23.22 -0.68 -36.09
C LYS A 4 -24.51 -0.33 -35.34
N GLY A 5 -24.39 0.31 -34.17
CA GLY A 5 -25.53 0.67 -33.31
C GLY A 5 -25.93 -0.39 -32.28
N GLU A 6 -25.25 -1.54 -32.23
CA GLU A 6 -25.49 -2.56 -31.22
C GLU A 6 -24.97 -2.11 -29.84
N GLN A 7 -25.84 -2.10 -28.83
CA GLN A 7 -25.49 -1.67 -27.47
C GLN A 7 -24.79 -2.80 -26.70
N VAL A 8 -23.72 -2.46 -25.99
CA VAL A 8 -22.90 -3.38 -25.21
C VAL A 8 -22.46 -2.76 -23.88
N SER A 9 -22.40 -3.56 -22.82
CA SER A 9 -21.98 -3.10 -21.49
C SER A 9 -20.45 -3.11 -21.38
N ILE A 10 -19.84 -1.96 -21.05
CA ILE A 10 -18.40 -1.86 -20.82
C ILE A 10 -18.06 -2.42 -19.43
N LEU A 11 -17.22 -3.46 -19.41
CA LEU A 11 -16.76 -4.14 -18.20
C LEU A 11 -15.39 -3.64 -17.74
N GLU A 12 -14.53 -3.22 -18.69
CA GLU A 12 -13.12 -2.90 -18.45
C GLU A 12 -12.61 -1.92 -19.52
N LYS A 13 -11.59 -1.12 -19.20
CA LYS A 13 -10.80 -0.39 -20.21
C LYS A 13 -9.32 -0.71 -20.05
N SER A 14 -8.69 -1.17 -21.13
CA SER A 14 -7.26 -1.42 -21.20
C SER A 14 -6.66 -0.71 -22.42
N GLY A 15 -5.89 0.34 -22.18
CA GLY A 15 -5.33 1.20 -23.22
C GLY A 15 -6.40 1.75 -24.17
N SER A 16 -6.24 1.46 -25.47
CA SER A 16 -7.13 1.87 -26.56
C SER A 16 -8.30 0.91 -26.82
N TRP A 17 -8.64 0.04 -25.85
CA TRP A 17 -9.69 -0.97 -25.97
C TRP A 17 -10.61 -0.98 -24.75
N TYR A 18 -11.90 -1.23 -24.99
CA TYR A 18 -12.88 -1.62 -23.98
C TYR A 18 -13.09 -3.13 -24.04
N LYS A 19 -13.16 -3.77 -22.88
CA LYS A 19 -13.77 -5.10 -22.73
C LYS A 19 -15.26 -4.91 -22.54
N VAL A 20 -16.07 -5.64 -23.29
CA VAL A 20 -17.53 -5.47 -23.30
C VAL A 20 -18.24 -6.80 -23.21
N SER A 21 -19.51 -6.77 -22.79
CA SER A 21 -20.48 -7.86 -22.98
C SER A 21 -21.58 -7.43 -23.92
N ASP A 22 -22.00 -8.31 -24.82
CA ASP A 22 -23.29 -8.19 -25.50
C ASP A 22 -24.46 -8.52 -24.53
N THR A 23 -25.69 -8.36 -25.02
CA THR A 23 -26.94 -8.62 -24.28
C THR A 23 -27.17 -10.10 -23.96
N ASN A 24 -26.40 -11.02 -24.57
CA ASN A 24 -26.45 -12.46 -24.32
C ASN A 24 -25.35 -12.91 -23.33
N GLY A 25 -24.64 -11.97 -22.70
CA GLY A 25 -23.55 -12.25 -21.76
C GLY A 25 -22.22 -12.62 -22.42
N LYS A 26 -22.11 -12.53 -23.76
CA LYS A 26 -20.89 -12.92 -24.47
C LYS A 26 -19.88 -11.77 -24.48
N THR A 27 -18.71 -12.02 -23.92
CA THR A 27 -17.66 -10.99 -23.79
C THR A 27 -16.74 -10.89 -25.00
N GLY A 28 -16.26 -9.68 -25.29
CA GLY A 28 -15.26 -9.40 -26.32
C GLY A 28 -14.53 -8.07 -26.07
N TYR A 29 -13.77 -7.61 -27.05
CA TYR A 29 -13.05 -6.33 -27.00
C TYR A 29 -13.40 -5.44 -28.21
N ILE A 30 -13.60 -4.15 -27.98
CA ILE A 30 -13.86 -3.12 -29.00
C ILE A 30 -12.92 -1.94 -28.83
N SER A 31 -12.61 -1.23 -29.93
CA SER A 31 -11.69 -0.09 -29.87
C SER A 31 -12.31 1.09 -29.11
N SER A 32 -11.59 1.67 -28.16
CA SER A 32 -12.05 2.83 -27.39
C SER A 32 -11.96 4.17 -28.15
N SER A 33 -11.91 4.13 -29.49
CA SER A 33 -11.89 5.30 -30.36
C SER A 33 -13.33 5.72 -30.68
N SER A 34 -13.60 7.03 -30.65
CA SER A 34 -14.90 7.62 -31.03
C SER A 34 -15.30 7.32 -32.49
N LYS A 35 -14.38 6.86 -33.34
CA LYS A 35 -14.69 6.33 -34.69
C LYS A 35 -15.51 5.03 -34.65
N TYR A 36 -15.47 4.29 -33.55
CA TYR A 36 -16.04 2.94 -33.40
C TYR A 36 -16.89 2.75 -32.15
N THR A 37 -16.80 3.63 -31.15
CA THR A 37 -17.55 3.51 -29.89
C THR A 37 -17.88 4.88 -29.32
N GLU A 38 -19.17 5.15 -29.18
CA GLU A 38 -19.73 6.29 -28.46
C GLU A 38 -20.14 5.84 -27.05
N LEU A 39 -20.00 6.72 -26.05
CA LEU A 39 -20.34 6.42 -24.67
C LEU A 39 -21.70 7.04 -24.34
N GLY A 40 -22.70 6.20 -24.07
CA GLY A 40 -24.02 6.65 -23.62
C GLY A 40 -23.93 7.35 -22.26
N SER A 41 -24.38 8.60 -22.19
CA SER A 41 -24.39 9.39 -20.96
C SER A 41 -25.57 9.01 -20.07
N ASN A 42 -25.32 8.30 -18.97
CA ASN A 42 -26.32 8.09 -17.93
C ASN A 42 -25.74 8.56 -16.58
N ALA A 43 -26.10 9.79 -16.18
CA ALA A 43 -25.59 10.45 -14.98
C ALA A 43 -26.61 11.45 -14.40
N SER A 44 -27.19 11.12 -13.24
CA SER A 44 -27.87 12.03 -12.31
C SER A 44 -27.71 11.41 -10.91
N SER A 45 -27.48 12.09 -9.78
CA SER A 45 -27.77 13.47 -9.32
C SER A 45 -29.21 13.69 -8.82
N GLY A 46 -29.39 13.56 -7.50
CA GLY A 46 -30.39 14.26 -6.67
C GLY A 46 -31.84 13.74 -6.63
N GLY A 47 -32.50 13.90 -5.47
CA GLY A 47 -33.96 14.07 -5.40
C GLY A 47 -34.84 12.91 -4.88
N THR A 48 -34.91 12.77 -3.55
CA THR A 48 -36.10 12.48 -2.70
C THR A 48 -37.37 11.78 -3.26
N GLU A 49 -37.71 10.66 -2.58
CA GLU A 49 -39.05 10.08 -2.28
C GLU A 49 -39.89 9.19 -3.24
N SER A 50 -40.58 8.26 -2.55
CA SER A 50 -41.90 7.63 -2.85
C SER A 50 -42.05 6.79 -4.11
N GLY A 51 -41.49 5.58 -4.02
CA GLY A 51 -41.60 4.52 -5.03
C GLY A 51 -42.96 3.82 -5.17
N THR A 52 -42.96 2.86 -6.09
CA THR A 52 -43.77 1.63 -6.06
C THR A 52 -42.81 0.44 -6.20
N GLY A 53 -43.12 -0.68 -5.55
CA GLY A 53 -42.16 -1.79 -5.40
C GLY A 53 -42.22 -2.82 -6.54
N THR A 54 -41.05 -3.33 -6.93
CA THR A 54 -40.89 -4.67 -7.47
C THR A 54 -39.90 -5.41 -6.59
N ASP A 55 -40.36 -6.42 -5.85
CA ASP A 55 -39.51 -7.12 -4.88
C ASP A 55 -38.34 -7.84 -5.57
N THR A 56 -37.13 -7.49 -5.16
CA THR A 56 -35.90 -8.23 -5.49
C THR A 56 -35.04 -8.23 -4.21
N PRO A 57 -34.56 -9.39 -3.72
CA PRO A 57 -34.08 -9.49 -2.34
C PRO A 57 -32.91 -8.57 -1.99
N ALA A 58 -32.94 -8.02 -0.78
CA ALA A 58 -31.84 -7.23 -0.22
C ALA A 58 -30.57 -8.09 -0.12
N LEU A 59 -29.56 -7.76 -0.93
CA LEU A 59 -28.27 -8.46 -0.94
C LEU A 59 -27.50 -8.19 0.36
N ALA A 60 -27.41 -9.23 1.20
CA ALA A 60 -26.97 -9.13 2.58
C ALA A 60 -25.45 -8.91 2.72
N THR A 61 -25.08 -7.72 3.22
CA THR A 61 -24.07 -7.51 4.27
C THR A 61 -22.89 -8.50 4.32
N LEU A 62 -22.02 -8.48 3.31
CA LEU A 62 -20.63 -8.91 3.50
C LEU A 62 -19.88 -7.80 4.25
N THR A 63 -19.28 -8.11 5.39
CA THR A 63 -18.45 -7.16 6.15
C THR A 63 -16.98 -7.52 6.01
N GLY A 64 -16.13 -6.51 5.87
CA GLY A 64 -14.68 -6.65 5.76
C GLY A 64 -13.98 -5.96 6.92
N VAL A 65 -13.04 -6.66 7.56
CA VAL A 65 -12.18 -6.10 8.62
C VAL A 65 -10.77 -5.94 8.08
N ILE A 66 -10.25 -4.71 8.12
CA ILE A 66 -8.92 -4.38 7.60
C ILE A 66 -7.82 -4.91 8.54
N GLN A 67 -7.04 -5.86 8.04
CA GLN A 67 -5.95 -6.51 8.78
C GLN A 67 -4.69 -5.64 8.82
N LYS A 68 -4.39 -4.92 7.73
CA LYS A 68 -3.20 -4.07 7.60
C LYS A 68 -3.55 -2.80 6.84
N SER A 69 -3.06 -1.66 7.30
CA SER A 69 -3.42 -0.37 6.69
C SER A 69 -3.15 -0.30 5.19
N VAL A 70 -4.22 -0.10 4.42
CA VAL A 70 -4.30 -0.30 2.97
C VAL A 70 -4.82 0.95 2.26
N SER A 71 -4.45 1.16 0.99
CA SER A 71 -4.92 2.30 0.21
C SER A 71 -6.37 2.13 -0.22
N PHE A 72 -7.24 3.07 0.18
CA PHE A 72 -8.62 3.20 -0.32
C PHE A 72 -8.62 4.10 -1.55
N ARG A 73 -9.16 3.65 -2.69
CA ARG A 73 -8.96 4.30 -4.00
C ARG A 73 -10.27 4.55 -4.75
N LYS A 74 -10.23 5.49 -5.71
CA LYS A 74 -11.37 5.78 -6.62
C LYS A 74 -11.58 4.74 -7.74
N GLY A 75 -10.73 3.71 -7.84
CA GLY A 75 -10.87 2.62 -8.81
C GLY A 75 -10.01 1.40 -8.45
N PRO A 76 -10.30 0.21 -9.01
CA PRO A 76 -9.64 -1.07 -8.70
C PRO A 76 -8.26 -1.15 -9.37
N GLY A 77 -7.29 -0.38 -8.87
CA GLY A 77 -5.93 -0.38 -9.39
C GLY A 77 -5.00 0.59 -8.65
N THR A 78 -3.69 0.30 -8.69
CA THR A 78 -2.66 1.11 -7.99
C THR A 78 -2.43 2.49 -8.62
N SER A 79 -2.86 2.69 -9.87
CA SER A 79 -2.86 3.95 -10.62
C SER A 79 -3.95 4.93 -10.18
N TYR A 80 -5.09 4.45 -9.67
CA TYR A 80 -6.22 5.31 -9.29
C TYR A 80 -5.92 6.12 -8.03
N THR A 81 -6.41 7.37 -8.03
CA THR A 81 -6.29 8.30 -6.89
C THR A 81 -6.73 7.65 -5.58
N ARG A 82 -5.83 7.66 -4.60
CA ARG A 82 -6.11 7.26 -3.22
C ARG A 82 -6.95 8.33 -2.53
N VAL A 83 -8.09 7.92 -1.99
CA VAL A 83 -8.99 8.75 -1.16
C VAL A 83 -8.32 8.97 0.21
N ARG A 84 -7.97 7.88 0.89
CA ARG A 84 -7.21 7.85 2.15
C ARG A 84 -6.56 6.47 2.33
N TYR A 85 -5.93 6.23 3.48
CA TYR A 85 -5.71 4.87 3.94
C TYR A 85 -6.87 4.43 4.85
N LEU A 86 -7.20 3.13 4.82
CA LEU A 86 -7.94 2.47 5.89
C LEU A 86 -6.95 2.04 6.98
N LYS A 87 -7.36 2.02 8.23
CA LYS A 87 -6.55 1.60 9.40
C LYS A 87 -6.70 0.10 9.66
N THR A 88 -5.75 -0.51 10.36
CA THR A 88 -5.96 -1.86 10.92
C THR A 88 -7.11 -1.81 11.94
N GLY A 89 -7.97 -2.83 11.94
CA GLY A 89 -9.19 -2.89 12.75
C GLY A 89 -10.35 -2.04 12.21
N GLU A 90 -10.19 -1.35 11.08
CA GLU A 90 -11.28 -0.60 10.47
C GLU A 90 -12.26 -1.54 9.75
N GLU A 91 -13.56 -1.37 10.00
CA GLU A 91 -14.62 -2.15 9.35
C GLU A 91 -15.16 -1.43 8.11
N VAL A 92 -15.49 -2.21 7.08
CA VAL A 92 -16.10 -1.74 5.83
C VAL A 92 -17.21 -2.69 5.38
N LYS A 93 -18.21 -2.18 4.66
CA LYS A 93 -19.19 -3.04 3.96
C LYS A 93 -18.63 -3.38 2.58
N VAL A 94 -18.55 -4.66 2.23
CA VAL A 94 -18.11 -5.09 0.90
C VAL A 94 -19.31 -5.01 -0.04
N ILE A 95 -19.15 -4.27 -1.14
CA ILE A 95 -20.20 -4.04 -2.15
C ILE A 95 -20.06 -5.05 -3.29
N SER A 96 -18.84 -5.20 -3.82
CA SER A 96 -18.57 -6.04 -4.98
C SER A 96 -17.11 -6.50 -5.01
N GLN A 97 -16.80 -7.51 -5.83
CA GLN A 97 -15.43 -7.91 -6.16
C GLN A 97 -15.22 -7.79 -7.67
N PRO A 98 -14.92 -6.59 -8.22
CA PRO A 98 -14.77 -6.38 -9.66
C PRO A 98 -13.58 -7.12 -10.29
N SER A 99 -12.64 -7.62 -9.48
CA SER A 99 -11.53 -8.45 -9.93
C SER A 99 -10.96 -9.28 -8.76
N SER A 100 -10.24 -10.35 -9.07
CA SER A 100 -9.58 -11.19 -8.05
C SER A 100 -8.68 -10.41 -7.09
N GLY A 101 -8.11 -9.27 -7.51
CA GLY A 101 -7.20 -8.41 -6.74
C GLY A 101 -7.84 -7.24 -5.96
N TRP A 102 -9.14 -6.95 -6.13
CA TRP A 102 -9.80 -5.76 -5.56
C TRP A 102 -11.25 -6.02 -5.13
N TYR A 103 -11.60 -5.54 -3.94
CA TYR A 103 -13.00 -5.33 -3.51
C TYR A 103 -13.40 -3.86 -3.72
N GLU A 104 -14.65 -3.62 -4.09
CA GLU A 104 -15.36 -2.35 -3.85
C GLU A 104 -15.93 -2.41 -2.42
N VAL A 105 -15.68 -1.38 -1.62
CA VAL A 105 -16.14 -1.29 -0.23
C VAL A 105 -16.67 0.10 0.11
N MET A 106 -17.56 0.15 1.10
CA MET A 106 -18.08 1.37 1.72
C MET A 106 -17.49 1.51 3.12
N ASP A 107 -16.95 2.69 3.45
CA ASP A 107 -16.53 3.00 4.82
C ASP A 107 -17.71 3.41 5.72
N SER A 108 -17.45 3.58 7.01
CA SER A 108 -18.45 3.99 8.00
C SER A 108 -19.07 5.38 7.76
N ASN A 109 -18.46 6.20 6.89
CA ASN A 109 -18.97 7.51 6.48
C ASN A 109 -19.81 7.44 5.19
N GLY A 110 -20.06 6.24 4.67
CA GLY A 110 -20.78 6.03 3.41
C GLY A 110 -19.94 6.23 2.14
N VAL A 111 -18.63 6.53 2.27
CA VAL A 111 -17.75 6.75 1.11
C VAL A 111 -17.47 5.41 0.44
N ARG A 112 -17.75 5.32 -0.86
CA ARG A 112 -17.39 4.16 -1.69
C ARG A 112 -15.98 4.29 -2.26
N GLY A 113 -15.31 3.16 -2.45
CA GLY A 113 -14.03 3.07 -3.12
C GLY A 113 -13.52 1.63 -3.16
N TYR A 114 -12.26 1.46 -3.55
CA TYR A 114 -11.67 0.16 -3.80
C TYR A 114 -10.47 -0.11 -2.90
N VAL A 115 -10.35 -1.36 -2.45
CA VAL A 115 -9.31 -1.88 -1.55
C VAL A 115 -8.76 -3.18 -2.14
N SER A 116 -7.50 -3.50 -1.88
CA SER A 116 -6.95 -4.79 -2.36
C SER A 116 -7.58 -5.95 -1.60
N SER A 117 -7.95 -7.01 -2.31
CA SER A 117 -8.59 -8.23 -1.77
C SER A 117 -7.64 -9.19 -1.06
N GLN A 118 -6.32 -8.94 -1.08
CA GLN A 118 -5.35 -9.83 -0.45
C GLN A 118 -5.61 -9.93 1.05
N SER A 119 -5.61 -11.15 1.59
CA SER A 119 -5.90 -11.44 3.01
C SER A 119 -5.01 -10.68 4.00
N GLN A 120 -3.80 -10.32 3.62
CA GLN A 120 -2.92 -9.47 4.42
C GLN A 120 -3.48 -8.05 4.68
N TYR A 121 -4.46 -7.59 3.89
CA TYR A 121 -5.08 -6.26 4.00
C TYR A 121 -6.51 -6.32 4.50
N ILE A 122 -7.30 -7.33 4.12
CA ILE A 122 -8.73 -7.42 4.46
C ILE A 122 -9.16 -8.89 4.61
N THR A 123 -9.93 -9.17 5.66
CA THR A 123 -10.66 -10.43 5.83
C THR A 123 -12.14 -10.13 5.64
N VAL A 124 -12.83 -10.89 4.80
CA VAL A 124 -14.27 -10.71 4.52
C VAL A 124 -15.06 -11.84 5.19
N ASN A 125 -16.05 -11.47 5.99
CA ASN A 125 -16.89 -12.38 6.75
C ASN A 125 -18.30 -12.43 6.13
N GLY A 126 -18.76 -13.64 5.81
CA GLY A 126 -20.10 -13.89 5.27
C GLY A 126 -20.15 -15.19 4.46
N LYS A 127 -21.34 -15.79 4.34
CA LYS A 127 -21.53 -17.06 3.62
C LYS A 127 -21.62 -16.82 2.11
N PRO A 128 -20.69 -17.35 1.28
CA PRO A 128 -20.85 -17.26 -0.17
C PRO A 128 -21.95 -18.22 -0.65
N SER A 129 -22.77 -17.78 -1.61
CA SER A 129 -23.54 -18.67 -2.48
C SER A 129 -22.71 -18.91 -3.74
N THR A 130 -22.47 -20.17 -4.09
CA THR A 130 -21.41 -20.57 -5.02
C THR A 130 -21.89 -20.69 -6.47
N GLY A 131 -21.23 -19.97 -7.38
CA GLY A 131 -21.04 -20.45 -8.75
C GLY A 131 -19.83 -21.38 -8.77
N SER A 132 -20.03 -22.69 -8.84
CA SER A 132 -18.95 -23.67 -8.70
C SER A 132 -18.24 -23.96 -10.02
N GLY A 133 -16.91 -24.02 -9.97
CA GLY A 133 -16.03 -24.58 -10.99
C GLY A 133 -14.87 -25.24 -10.26
N ALA A 134 -15.08 -26.46 -9.79
CA ALA A 134 -14.15 -27.18 -8.92
C ALA A 134 -13.19 -28.06 -9.71
N ASP A 135 -11.97 -28.21 -9.20
CA ASP A 135 -11.22 -29.47 -9.30
C ASP A 135 -10.32 -29.70 -8.07
N LYS A 136 -10.13 -30.98 -7.76
CA LYS A 136 -9.21 -31.57 -6.73
C LYS A 136 -7.80 -31.71 -7.35
N GLU A 137 -6.68 -32.00 -6.67
CA GLU A 137 -6.22 -32.02 -5.26
C GLU A 137 -4.66 -31.88 -5.31
N THR A 138 -3.80 -31.97 -4.30
CA THR A 138 -3.82 -32.50 -2.90
C THR A 138 -3.08 -31.47 -2.00
N GLY A 139 -2.55 -31.68 -0.77
CA GLY A 139 -2.38 -32.85 0.10
C GLY A 139 -0.91 -33.33 0.20
N GLY A 140 -0.12 -32.75 1.10
CA GLY A 140 1.29 -33.13 1.35
C GLY A 140 1.88 -32.45 2.59
N SER A 141 2.10 -33.22 3.67
CA SER A 141 2.76 -32.77 4.90
C SER A 141 4.12 -33.44 5.03
N GLY A 142 5.12 -32.72 5.52
CA GLY A 142 6.47 -33.24 5.74
C GLY A 142 7.36 -32.23 6.45
N GLY A 143 7.61 -32.44 7.74
CA GLY A 143 8.65 -31.72 8.48
C GLY A 143 9.97 -32.49 8.46
N SER A 144 11.09 -31.78 8.55
CA SER A 144 12.40 -32.40 8.84
C SER A 144 13.28 -31.43 9.64
N THR A 145 13.97 -31.97 10.63
CA THR A 145 14.93 -31.27 11.50
C THR A 145 16.36 -31.43 11.01
N GLY A 146 17.19 -30.41 11.17
CA GLY A 146 18.64 -30.51 10.96
C GLY A 146 19.41 -29.27 11.41
N GLY A 147 20.17 -29.41 12.51
CA GLY A 147 21.44 -28.71 12.68
C GLY A 147 22.55 -29.51 11.98
N ASP A 148 23.79 -29.04 11.88
CA ASP A 148 24.39 -27.78 12.34
C ASP A 148 25.46 -27.33 11.34
N SER A 149 25.78 -26.03 11.30
CA SER A 149 27.18 -25.53 11.33
C SER A 149 27.23 -24.00 11.26
N VAL A 150 28.19 -23.41 11.99
CA VAL A 150 28.36 -21.96 12.09
C VAL A 150 29.25 -21.43 10.97
N SER A 151 28.77 -20.42 10.24
CA SER A 151 29.62 -19.46 9.51
C SER A 151 29.49 -18.06 10.14
N GLN A 152 30.58 -17.30 10.14
CA GLN A 152 30.78 -16.20 11.10
C GLN A 152 30.16 -14.85 10.68
N GLU A 153 28.90 -14.84 10.22
CA GLU A 153 28.18 -13.64 9.73
C GLU A 153 26.87 -13.32 10.51
N GLY A 154 26.63 -13.98 11.64
CA GLY A 154 25.36 -13.88 12.37
C GLY A 154 25.14 -12.63 13.25
N ALA A 155 26.21 -11.94 13.68
CA ALA A 155 26.12 -10.87 14.69
C ALA A 155 25.47 -9.56 14.17
N THR A 156 25.65 -9.27 12.89
CA THR A 156 25.05 -8.10 12.21
C THR A 156 23.57 -8.34 11.93
N ASN A 157 23.22 -9.50 11.35
CA ASN A 157 21.84 -9.89 11.08
C ASN A 157 20.99 -9.92 12.36
N THR A 158 21.48 -10.54 13.45
CA THR A 158 20.72 -10.59 14.72
C THR A 158 20.43 -9.20 15.30
N SER A 159 21.36 -8.26 15.20
CA SER A 159 21.16 -6.87 15.64
C SER A 159 20.13 -6.13 14.76
N VAL A 160 20.23 -6.29 13.43
CA VAL A 160 19.30 -5.72 12.45
C VAL A 160 17.88 -6.26 12.67
N GLU A 161 17.71 -7.57 12.77
CA GLU A 161 16.40 -8.19 12.98
C GLU A 161 15.79 -7.82 14.34
N LYS A 162 16.60 -7.72 15.40
CA LYS A 162 16.12 -7.24 16.72
C LYS A 162 15.59 -5.81 16.64
N MET A 163 16.25 -4.93 15.89
CA MET A 163 15.79 -3.55 15.66
C MET A 163 14.52 -3.51 14.81
N ILE A 164 14.46 -4.26 13.70
CA ILE A 164 13.28 -4.31 12.83
C ILE A 164 12.08 -4.92 13.57
N ALA A 165 12.25 -6.04 14.27
CA ALA A 165 11.21 -6.67 15.10
C ALA A 165 10.71 -5.74 16.22
N THR A 166 11.60 -4.92 16.80
CA THR A 166 11.20 -3.88 17.76
C THR A 166 10.35 -2.80 17.09
N GLY A 167 10.72 -2.33 15.90
CA GLY A 167 9.92 -1.37 15.13
C GLY A 167 8.56 -1.92 14.65
N MET A 168 8.46 -3.21 14.35
CA MET A 168 7.20 -3.85 13.97
C MET A 168 6.17 -3.89 15.12
N LYS A 169 6.60 -3.83 16.39
CA LYS A 169 5.68 -3.74 17.55
C LYS A 169 4.89 -2.43 17.60
N TYR A 170 5.37 -1.40 16.89
CA TYR A 170 4.74 -0.08 16.84
C TYR A 170 3.84 0.13 15.60
N LEU A 171 3.58 -0.90 14.79
CA LEU A 171 2.69 -0.78 13.63
C LEU A 171 1.33 -0.19 14.03
N GLY A 172 0.92 0.88 13.36
CA GLY A 172 -0.29 1.66 13.66
C GLY A 172 -0.10 2.83 14.63
N THR A 173 1.03 2.95 15.35
CA THR A 173 1.28 4.10 16.25
C THR A 173 1.17 5.42 15.46
N PRO A 174 0.29 6.36 15.86
CA PRO A 174 -0.02 7.55 15.07
C PRO A 174 1.18 8.44 14.75
N TYR A 175 1.09 9.13 13.61
CA TYR A 175 2.07 10.15 13.22
C TYR A 175 1.79 11.49 13.90
N GLU A 176 2.83 12.09 14.46
CA GLU A 176 2.83 13.47 14.95
C GLU A 176 4.15 14.13 14.55
N PHE A 177 4.11 15.30 13.92
CA PHE A 177 5.34 16.02 13.54
C PHE A 177 5.95 16.68 14.78
N GLY A 178 7.20 16.33 15.11
CA GLY A 178 7.88 16.84 16.31
C GLY A 178 7.47 16.15 17.62
N SER A 179 7.02 14.89 17.54
CA SER A 179 6.53 14.07 18.66
C SER A 179 7.39 14.12 19.93
N ASN A 180 6.73 13.92 21.07
CA ASN A 180 7.39 13.84 22.37
C ASN A 180 8.23 12.55 22.50
N ARG A 181 9.53 12.71 22.23
CA ARG A 181 10.64 11.73 22.27
C ARG A 181 10.84 10.96 23.59
N ASN A 182 10.02 11.23 24.61
CA ASN A 182 9.99 10.50 25.88
C ASN A 182 8.77 9.57 25.99
N THR A 183 7.96 9.46 24.94
CA THR A 183 6.71 8.68 24.90
C THR A 183 6.63 7.86 23.62
N THR A 184 5.75 6.85 23.58
CA THR A 184 5.45 6.08 22.36
C THR A 184 3.98 6.18 21.93
N ALA A 185 3.31 7.25 22.35
CA ALA A 185 1.91 7.50 22.01
C ALA A 185 1.75 7.96 20.55
N THR A 186 2.72 8.73 20.05
CA THR A 186 2.83 9.21 18.67
C THR A 186 4.31 9.24 18.27
N PHE A 187 4.61 9.29 16.97
CA PHE A 187 5.98 9.42 16.47
C PHE A 187 6.08 10.29 15.19
N ASP A 188 7.13 11.10 15.09
CA ASP A 188 7.68 11.55 13.81
C ASP A 188 8.65 10.51 13.23
N CYS A 189 9.04 10.68 11.97
CA CYS A 189 9.89 9.71 11.27
C CYS A 189 11.26 9.48 11.92
N SER A 190 11.86 10.52 12.50
CA SER A 190 13.17 10.49 13.14
C SER A 190 13.11 10.12 14.62
N ASP A 191 11.98 10.41 15.28
CA ASP A 191 11.72 9.93 16.63
C ASP A 191 11.51 8.40 16.63
N PHE A 192 10.71 7.90 15.69
CA PHE A 192 10.51 6.45 15.48
C PHE A 192 11.85 5.71 15.28
N THR A 193 12.72 6.18 14.38
CA THR A 193 14.04 5.54 14.16
C THR A 193 14.94 5.64 15.39
N LYS A 194 14.97 6.78 16.07
CA LYS A 194 15.74 6.98 17.30
C LYS A 194 15.27 6.03 18.41
N HIS A 195 13.96 5.93 18.61
CA HIS A 195 13.34 5.10 19.65
C HIS A 195 13.66 3.61 19.44
N ILE A 196 13.45 3.07 18.23
CA ILE A 196 13.66 1.64 17.98
C ILE A 196 15.15 1.24 18.05
N PHE A 197 16.07 2.11 17.61
CA PHE A 197 17.52 1.89 17.80
C PHE A 197 17.88 1.92 19.30
N LYS A 198 17.32 2.86 20.06
CA LYS A 198 17.61 2.97 21.49
C LYS A 198 17.07 1.78 22.28
N GLN A 199 15.83 1.37 22.01
CA GLN A 199 15.14 0.28 22.71
C GLN A 199 15.69 -1.10 22.34
N ALA A 200 16.01 -1.35 21.06
CA ALA A 200 16.51 -2.65 20.62
C ALA A 200 18.00 -2.86 20.92
N LEU A 201 18.82 -1.82 20.72
CA LEU A 201 20.29 -1.93 20.64
C LEU A 201 21.04 -0.97 21.57
N GLY A 202 20.35 -0.13 22.36
CA GLY A 202 20.98 0.86 23.23
C GLY A 202 21.55 2.09 22.49
N VAL A 203 21.63 2.05 21.16
CA VAL A 203 22.19 3.08 20.29
C VAL A 203 21.31 4.33 20.30
N THR A 204 21.85 5.47 20.77
CA THR A 204 21.14 6.76 20.74
C THR A 204 21.40 7.47 19.41
N LEU A 205 20.43 7.48 18.49
CA LEU A 205 20.52 8.30 17.28
C LEU A 205 20.27 9.80 17.58
N PRO A 206 20.77 10.71 16.72
CA PRO A 206 20.45 12.13 16.78
C PRO A 206 18.95 12.45 16.67
N ALA A 207 18.57 13.67 17.06
CA ALA A 207 17.18 14.03 17.35
C ALA A 207 16.29 14.28 16.12
N ASP A 208 16.86 14.60 14.96
CA ASP A 208 16.11 14.82 13.71
C ASP A 208 16.74 14.15 12.49
N SER A 209 15.92 13.90 11.46
CA SER A 209 16.31 13.14 10.26
C SER A 209 17.52 13.71 9.49
N ARG A 210 17.81 15.02 9.57
CA ARG A 210 19.01 15.61 8.95
C ARG A 210 20.26 15.25 9.74
N GLN A 211 20.23 15.36 11.06
CA GLN A 211 21.33 14.94 11.93
C GLN A 211 21.59 13.43 11.82
N GLN A 212 20.55 12.61 11.71
CA GLN A 212 20.68 11.17 11.45
C GLN A 212 21.33 10.88 10.09
N GLY A 213 21.03 11.67 9.05
CA GLY A 213 21.72 11.61 7.75
C GLY A 213 23.20 11.94 7.84
N THR A 214 23.56 13.00 8.56
CA THR A 214 24.96 13.35 8.85
C THR A 214 25.67 12.24 9.64
N TYR A 215 25.01 11.66 10.64
CA TYR A 215 25.56 10.54 11.42
C TYR A 215 25.90 9.31 10.55
N VAL A 216 24.99 8.92 9.64
CA VAL A 216 25.24 7.81 8.69
C VAL A 216 26.35 8.16 7.70
N LYS A 217 26.41 9.40 7.19
CA LYS A 217 27.52 9.85 6.33
C LYS A 217 28.87 9.82 7.03
N ASN A 218 28.92 10.24 8.30
CA ASN A 218 30.15 10.26 9.08
C ASN A 218 30.67 8.85 9.42
N LYS A 219 29.84 7.80 9.29
CA LYS A 219 30.27 6.38 9.32
C LYS A 219 30.86 5.87 8.00
N GLY A 220 30.96 6.70 6.95
CA GLY A 220 31.58 6.37 5.66
C GLY A 220 30.76 5.48 4.73
N ASN A 221 29.78 4.74 5.24
CA ASN A 221 29.05 3.69 4.52
C ASN A 221 27.77 4.17 3.80
N ALA A 222 27.74 5.42 3.32
CA ALA A 222 26.55 6.02 2.71
C ALA A 222 26.49 5.78 1.18
N VAL A 223 25.42 5.11 0.71
CA VAL A 223 25.19 4.74 -0.70
C VAL A 223 24.04 5.52 -1.32
N THR A 224 24.12 5.76 -2.63
CA THR A 224 23.14 6.55 -3.41
C THR A 224 22.23 5.71 -4.30
N SER A 225 22.48 4.41 -4.46
CA SER A 225 21.55 3.46 -5.10
C SER A 225 20.80 2.61 -4.07
N ILE A 226 19.50 2.40 -4.32
CA ILE A 226 18.67 1.49 -3.51
C ILE A 226 19.17 0.03 -3.63
N SER A 227 19.77 -0.34 -4.76
CA SER A 227 20.35 -1.69 -4.97
C SER A 227 21.60 -1.96 -4.12
N GLN A 228 22.20 -0.95 -3.51
CA GLN A 228 23.37 -1.08 -2.63
C GLN A 228 23.00 -1.08 -1.14
N LEU A 229 21.74 -0.76 -0.80
CA LEU A 229 21.29 -0.73 0.59
C LEU A 229 21.15 -2.13 1.16
N LYS A 230 21.58 -2.29 2.40
CA LYS A 230 21.38 -3.49 3.21
C LYS A 230 20.13 -3.34 4.06
N ARG A 231 19.48 -4.48 4.36
CA ARG A 231 18.36 -4.50 5.32
C ARG A 231 18.86 -3.96 6.67
N GLY A 232 18.09 -3.06 7.28
CA GLY A 232 18.49 -2.31 8.48
C GLY A 232 19.04 -0.90 8.24
N ASP A 233 19.47 -0.57 7.01
CA ASP A 233 19.99 0.76 6.68
C ASP A 233 18.93 1.86 6.88
N LEU A 234 19.38 3.06 7.27
CA LEU A 234 18.54 4.25 7.24
C LEU A 234 18.49 4.81 5.80
N MET A 235 17.29 5.08 5.29
CA MET A 235 17.06 5.76 4.02
C MET A 235 16.61 7.20 4.24
N PHE A 236 17.20 8.16 3.54
CA PHE A 236 16.90 9.58 3.66
C PHE A 236 16.27 10.15 2.39
N PHE A 237 15.24 10.99 2.55
CA PHE A 237 14.40 11.44 1.43
C PHE A 237 14.17 12.97 1.41
N MET A 238 14.18 13.55 0.20
CA MET A 238 13.83 14.95 -0.04
C MET A 238 12.31 15.23 0.08
N SER A 239 11.91 16.50 -0.01
CA SER A 239 10.51 16.93 -0.12
C SER A 239 9.75 16.17 -1.21
N TYR A 240 8.44 15.96 -0.99
CA TYR A 240 7.54 15.49 -2.05
C TYR A 240 7.31 16.57 -3.10
N LYS A 241 7.34 16.20 -4.38
CA LYS A 241 7.07 17.09 -5.54
C LYS A 241 5.93 16.60 -6.45
N GLY A 242 5.33 15.45 -6.13
CA GLY A 242 4.34 14.76 -6.96
C GLY A 242 4.52 13.23 -6.93
N SER A 243 3.55 12.50 -7.51
CA SER A 243 3.55 11.03 -7.51
C SER A 243 4.32 10.40 -8.67
N SER A 244 4.49 11.10 -9.79
CA SER A 244 5.13 10.58 -11.01
C SER A 244 6.64 10.78 -11.01
N LYS A 245 7.36 9.99 -11.81
CA LYS A 245 8.80 10.16 -12.07
C LYS A 245 9.12 11.53 -12.69
N SER A 246 8.22 12.06 -13.52
CA SER A 246 8.35 13.37 -14.16
C SER A 246 8.42 14.54 -13.18
N SER A 247 7.74 14.46 -12.02
CA SER A 247 7.82 15.48 -10.94
C SER A 247 9.22 15.66 -10.32
N TYR A 248 10.16 14.75 -10.64
CA TYR A 248 11.54 14.75 -10.16
C TYR A 248 12.56 14.86 -11.31
N SER A 249 12.11 15.12 -12.55
CA SER A 249 13.01 15.42 -13.67
C SER A 249 13.83 16.68 -13.38
N GLY A 250 15.11 16.68 -13.76
CA GLY A 250 16.04 17.79 -13.52
C GLY A 250 16.38 18.05 -12.03
N VAL A 251 15.90 17.24 -11.08
CA VAL A 251 16.23 17.43 -9.66
C VAL A 251 17.66 16.97 -9.38
N ASN A 252 18.56 17.93 -9.16
CA ASN A 252 19.85 17.64 -8.55
C ASN A 252 19.64 17.14 -7.10
N LYS A 253 19.86 15.85 -6.87
CA LYS A 253 19.71 15.21 -5.55
C LYS A 253 20.74 15.67 -4.51
N SER A 254 21.95 16.07 -4.91
CA SER A 254 23.01 16.41 -3.94
C SER A 254 22.74 17.71 -3.17
N SER A 255 21.96 18.64 -3.75
CA SER A 255 21.54 19.89 -3.11
C SER A 255 20.22 19.80 -2.33
N GLN A 256 19.57 18.63 -2.28
CA GLN A 256 18.27 18.50 -1.61
C GLN A 256 18.41 18.30 -0.10
N ARG A 257 17.56 19.02 0.66
CA ARG A 257 17.45 18.86 2.10
C ARG A 257 16.63 17.60 2.45
N ILE A 258 17.09 16.85 3.46
CA ILE A 258 16.34 15.73 4.04
C ILE A 258 15.06 16.26 4.71
N THR A 259 13.97 15.54 4.50
CA THR A 259 12.64 15.81 5.10
C THR A 259 12.01 14.59 5.76
N HIS A 260 12.57 13.40 5.54
CA HIS A 260 12.04 12.14 6.02
C HIS A 260 13.14 11.07 6.11
N VAL A 261 13.00 10.14 7.04
CA VAL A 261 13.87 8.97 7.24
C VAL A 261 13.02 7.70 7.41
N ALA A 262 13.51 6.56 6.92
CA ALA A 262 12.88 5.24 7.05
C ALA A 262 13.93 4.14 7.25
N ILE A 263 13.53 2.98 7.77
CA ILE A 263 14.36 1.76 7.79
C ILE A 263 14.17 1.00 6.48
N TYR A 264 15.24 0.61 5.80
CA TYR A 264 15.16 -0.32 4.66
C TYR A 264 14.94 -1.75 5.13
N LEU A 265 13.95 -2.43 4.56
CA LEU A 265 13.60 -3.82 4.89
C LEU A 265 14.19 -4.84 3.91
N GLY A 266 14.96 -4.39 2.93
CA GLY A 266 15.26 -5.17 1.73
C GLY A 266 14.10 -5.16 0.72
N ASN A 267 14.33 -5.77 -0.45
CA ASN A 267 13.32 -6.06 -1.48
C ASN A 267 12.43 -4.87 -1.87
N GLY A 268 12.98 -3.64 -1.89
CA GLY A 268 12.22 -2.45 -2.26
C GLY A 268 11.13 -2.03 -1.25
N LYS A 269 11.25 -2.44 0.03
CA LYS A 269 10.32 -2.10 1.11
C LYS A 269 10.98 -1.31 2.24
N VAL A 270 10.20 -0.50 2.95
CA VAL A 270 10.63 0.28 4.13
C VAL A 270 9.67 0.15 5.31
N LEU A 271 10.16 0.47 6.52
CA LEU A 271 9.37 0.65 7.75
C LEU A 271 9.53 2.10 8.25
N HIS A 272 8.42 2.83 8.41
CA HIS A 272 8.40 4.24 8.77
C HIS A 272 7.03 4.75 9.23
N THR A 273 6.97 5.98 9.73
CA THR A 273 5.75 6.80 9.91
C THR A 273 5.97 8.16 9.25
N TYR A 274 5.00 8.72 8.52
CA TYR A 274 5.27 9.89 7.66
C TYR A 274 4.15 10.93 7.50
N SER A 275 2.89 10.63 7.81
CA SER A 275 1.82 11.64 7.87
C SER A 275 0.63 11.12 8.70
N LYS A 276 -0.29 12.00 9.12
CA LYS A 276 -1.51 11.57 9.86
C LYS A 276 -2.39 10.68 8.97
N GLU A 277 -2.47 11.03 7.69
CA GLU A 277 -3.25 10.36 6.64
C GLU A 277 -2.67 9.00 6.27
N SER A 278 -1.38 8.74 6.56
CA SER A 278 -0.77 7.43 6.34
C SER A 278 -1.15 6.39 7.39
N GLY A 279 -1.87 6.77 8.46
CA GLY A 279 -2.31 5.84 9.50
C GLY A 279 -1.20 5.36 10.43
N GLY A 280 -0.17 6.19 10.64
CA GLY A 280 0.93 5.91 11.59
C GLY A 280 2.06 5.06 11.03
N VAL A 281 2.81 4.41 11.94
CA VAL A 281 3.93 3.49 11.63
C VAL A 281 3.46 2.32 10.79
N ARG A 282 4.15 2.06 9.68
CA ARG A 282 3.72 1.11 8.65
C ARG A 282 4.89 0.62 7.79
N THR A 283 4.65 -0.49 7.11
CA THR A 283 5.51 -0.94 6.00
C THR A 283 5.00 -0.43 4.66
N ASN A 284 5.90 -0.03 3.76
CA ASN A 284 5.56 0.36 2.39
C ASN A 284 6.56 -0.18 1.36
N ASP A 285 6.06 -0.64 0.23
CA ASP A 285 6.81 -0.72 -1.02
C ASP A 285 7.15 0.70 -1.51
N ILE A 286 8.39 0.88 -2.00
CA ILE A 286 8.89 2.18 -2.48
C ILE A 286 9.16 2.20 -4.00
N MET A 287 9.44 1.07 -4.62
CA MET A 287 9.74 0.97 -6.06
C MET A 287 8.53 1.34 -6.92
N GLY A 288 8.76 2.11 -7.99
CA GLY A 288 7.71 2.67 -8.84
C GLY A 288 6.91 3.80 -8.20
N THR A 289 7.29 4.26 -7.00
CA THR A 289 6.57 5.31 -6.25
C THR A 289 7.41 6.57 -6.05
N HIS A 290 6.77 7.64 -5.56
CA HIS A 290 7.47 8.86 -5.14
C HIS A 290 8.57 8.62 -4.09
N TRP A 291 8.56 7.51 -3.33
CA TRP A 291 9.63 7.23 -2.37
C TRP A 291 10.96 6.88 -3.05
N GLU A 292 10.95 6.07 -4.12
CA GLU A 292 12.12 5.84 -4.97
C GLU A 292 12.66 7.16 -5.54
N TYR A 293 11.77 7.99 -6.10
CA TYR A 293 12.18 9.24 -6.74
C TYR A 293 12.75 10.24 -5.74
N ARG A 294 12.21 10.29 -4.51
CA ARG A 294 12.66 11.14 -3.39
C ARG A 294 13.90 10.62 -2.65
N PHE A 295 14.33 9.37 -2.86
CA PHE A 295 15.50 8.81 -2.16
C PHE A 295 16.77 9.60 -2.50
N LEU A 296 17.54 10.02 -1.49
CA LEU A 296 18.76 10.80 -1.66
C LEU A 296 20.01 9.93 -1.46
N TYR A 297 20.07 9.27 -0.31
CA TYR A 297 21.10 8.31 0.08
C TYR A 297 20.61 7.52 1.29
N GLY A 298 21.31 6.45 1.63
CA GLY A 298 21.10 5.69 2.85
C GLY A 298 22.34 4.92 3.27
N GLY A 299 22.27 4.15 4.35
CA GLY A 299 23.37 3.32 4.83
C GLY A 299 23.23 2.95 6.31
N SER A 300 24.19 2.18 6.82
CA SER A 300 24.14 1.67 8.18
C SER A 300 24.27 2.78 9.21
N ALA A 301 23.39 2.75 10.21
CA ALA A 301 23.55 3.50 11.46
C ALA A 301 24.20 2.64 12.57
N LEU A 302 24.45 1.36 12.31
CA LEU A 302 25.29 0.46 13.11
C LEU A 302 26.74 0.54 12.62
#